data_AF-A0A2A3TVW3-F1
#
_entry.id   AF-A0A2A3TVW3-F1
#
_cell.length_a   1.000
_cell.length_b   1.000
_cell.length_c   1.000
_cell.angle_alpha   90.00
_cell.angle_beta   90.00
_cell.angle_gamma   90.00
#
_symmetry.space_group_name_H-M   'P 1'
#
loop_
_entity.id
_entity.type
_entity.pdbx_description
1 polymer ?
#
loop_
_entity_poly.entity_id
_entity_poly.type
_entity_poly.pdbx_seq_one_letter_code
_entity_poly.pdbx_strand_id
1 'polypeptide(L)'
;MMRKQRIYKWILMVAMLIAGILLGGPAIRAAADNRVTLDFYTPAWEGKVPETRVANVEVTPSTFFPAGCSLSVSFKDSSRISESMTVQDALQNSDTMPDVETYRKILLLYSLLANGVYGGKTLVSISDQLKYLSNAYDNTSISTADIENSLNEKVTVYPKSPGHYYVVLPGKPNKYTAKITINQLDDQGGKSEIATTTAKSAYETMPFAISIEDLAEGDKTVINTETGQAVPITDLVGTHDTFPVDMNQGPQTFTIVPQDQLLYATVNYKFADGTEAAPSAKLSGYAGLTTVSAKSPAISGYTPDQKEVAVAFAPTEKTYTVTYKANPTTTTTTESSASSSTADEATTFTPFKIYGKRALYTYKNATFKKNQRVSHYAQKAKAYAPIFEVVGTAKSTSGHLRYKLADGTYVTANADYVGALYWQGMYQKLYVTNPKGTNAYDGTSFAQATKQKHYRQGTALTVVKQTQVGQTTRYELTNGTYVTGNKQWVSPTKPRLVKQVKVKRTIRLYRDVNGSTFIKRIKPGKTLTVTGWDYSHGRNPKLSGTLRYRVAGGYITANRQFVVAN
;
A
#
# COMPACT_ATOMS: atom_id res chain seq x y z
N MET A 1 -29.74 15.76 10.46
CA MET A 1 -30.76 14.68 10.66
C MET A 1 -30.21 13.28 10.36
N MET A 2 -29.43 13.10 9.27
CA MET A 2 -28.77 11.82 8.93
C MET A 2 -27.69 11.37 9.92
N ARG A 3 -26.93 12.29 10.54
CA ARG A 3 -25.89 11.96 11.54
C ARG A 3 -26.48 11.35 12.82
N LYS A 4 -27.56 11.92 13.36
CA LYS A 4 -28.32 11.34 14.49
C LYS A 4 -28.93 9.99 14.12
N GLN A 5 -29.43 9.80 12.90
CA GLN A 5 -29.91 8.48 12.42
C GLN A 5 -28.78 7.47 12.19
N ARG A 6 -27.59 7.88 11.74
CA ARG A 6 -26.41 7.02 11.57
C ARG A 6 -25.88 6.59 12.93
N ILE A 7 -25.79 7.53 13.89
CA ILE A 7 -25.46 7.29 15.29
C ILE A 7 -26.53 6.42 15.96
N TYR A 8 -27.84 6.64 15.75
CA TYR A 8 -28.90 5.80 16.36
C TYR A 8 -28.96 4.40 15.75
N LYS A 9 -28.85 4.26 14.42
CA LYS A 9 -28.80 2.95 13.75
C LYS A 9 -27.55 2.17 14.14
N TRP A 10 -26.41 2.84 14.30
CA TRP A 10 -25.20 2.21 14.79
C TRP A 10 -25.19 2.02 16.30
N ILE A 11 -25.78 2.87 17.14
CA ILE A 11 -25.96 2.56 18.57
C ILE A 11 -26.86 1.32 18.70
N LEU A 12 -27.90 1.17 17.85
CA LEU A 12 -28.70 -0.05 17.80
C LEU A 12 -27.91 -1.26 17.29
N MET A 13 -27.07 -1.11 16.25
CA MET A 13 -26.25 -2.21 15.70
C MET A 13 -25.04 -2.56 16.58
N VAL A 14 -24.32 -1.60 17.14
CA VAL A 14 -23.26 -1.76 18.15
C VAL A 14 -23.86 -2.32 19.44
N ALA A 15 -25.04 -1.88 19.89
CA ALA A 15 -25.75 -2.55 20.97
C ALA A 15 -26.28 -3.95 20.58
N MET A 16 -26.21 -4.36 19.30
CA MET A 16 -26.49 -5.73 18.83
C MET A 16 -25.23 -6.51 18.42
N LEU A 17 -24.05 -5.88 18.39
CA LEU A 17 -22.79 -6.46 17.89
C LEU A 17 -21.67 -6.42 18.94
N ILE A 18 -21.73 -5.48 19.88
CA ILE A 18 -21.08 -5.54 21.20
C ILE A 18 -21.94 -6.36 22.16
N ALA A 19 -23.28 -6.30 22.04
CA ALA A 19 -24.09 -7.34 22.66
C ALA A 19 -24.10 -8.56 21.73
N GLY A 20 -23.21 -9.53 22.00
CA GLY A 20 -23.64 -10.90 21.81
C GLY A 20 -24.94 -11.03 22.62
N ILE A 21 -26.09 -11.01 21.93
CA ILE A 21 -27.45 -11.06 22.46
C ILE A 21 -27.48 -11.24 23.98
N LEU A 22 -27.66 -10.17 24.74
CA LEU A 22 -28.73 -10.04 25.75
C LEU A 22 -28.64 -8.77 26.61
N LEU A 23 -29.62 -7.90 26.41
CA LEU A 23 -30.33 -7.31 27.53
C LEU A 23 -30.82 -8.45 28.44
N GLY A 24 -30.12 -8.72 29.56
CA GLY A 24 -30.67 -9.61 30.58
C GLY A 24 -29.63 -10.37 31.38
N GLY A 25 -29.23 -9.77 32.51
CA GLY A 25 -28.91 -10.39 33.81
C GLY A 25 -28.08 -11.70 33.93
N PRO A 26 -27.72 -12.07 35.17
CA PRO A 26 -26.88 -13.24 35.46
C PRO A 26 -27.43 -14.59 34.94
N ALA A 27 -28.74 -14.67 34.66
CA ALA A 27 -29.42 -15.90 34.28
C ALA A 27 -29.07 -16.41 32.87
N ILE A 28 -28.53 -15.57 31.98
CA ILE A 28 -28.22 -15.98 30.60
C ILE A 28 -26.72 -16.09 30.31
N ARG A 29 -25.89 -15.68 31.27
CA ARG A 29 -24.48 -16.06 31.37
C ARG A 29 -24.28 -17.58 31.27
N ALA A 30 -25.25 -18.37 31.75
CA ALA A 30 -25.26 -19.83 31.66
C ALA A 30 -25.63 -20.39 30.26
N ALA A 31 -26.27 -19.61 29.38
CA ALA A 31 -26.65 -20.07 28.03
C ALA A 31 -25.59 -19.71 26.95
N ALA A 32 -24.71 -18.74 27.24
CA ALA A 32 -23.58 -18.38 26.37
C ALA A 32 -22.50 -19.49 26.32
N ASP A 33 -22.35 -20.27 27.40
CA ASP A 33 -21.41 -21.39 27.49
C ASP A 33 -21.78 -22.60 26.61
N ASN A 34 -23.00 -22.64 26.05
CA ASN A 34 -23.46 -23.73 25.17
C ASN A 34 -23.41 -23.39 23.67
N ARG A 35 -22.95 -22.19 23.28
CA ARG A 35 -22.83 -21.81 21.87
C ARG A 35 -21.48 -22.22 21.29
N VAL A 36 -21.50 -22.64 20.03
CA VAL A 36 -20.29 -22.85 19.24
C VAL A 36 -19.65 -21.50 18.93
N THR A 37 -18.34 -21.39 19.08
CA THR A 37 -17.60 -20.12 18.88
C THR A 37 -16.44 -20.26 17.91
N LEU A 38 -16.07 -19.14 17.29
CA LEU A 38 -14.78 -18.94 16.64
C LEU A 38 -14.07 -17.76 17.30
N ASP A 39 -12.96 -18.06 17.97
CA ASP A 39 -12.17 -17.10 18.73
C ASP A 39 -10.95 -16.61 17.92
N PHE A 40 -10.75 -15.30 17.87
CA PHE A 40 -9.69 -14.66 17.08
C PHE A 40 -8.57 -14.17 17.99
N TYR A 41 -7.56 -15.01 18.17
CA TYR A 41 -6.37 -14.68 18.93
C TYR A 41 -5.55 -13.62 18.20
N THR A 42 -4.96 -12.70 18.95
CA THR A 42 -4.03 -11.70 18.41
C THR A 42 -2.71 -12.37 17.97
N PRO A 43 -1.85 -11.67 17.22
CA PRO A 43 -0.58 -12.23 16.75
C PRO A 43 0.36 -12.66 17.87
N ALA A 44 0.27 -12.03 19.05
CA ALA A 44 1.10 -12.37 20.21
C ALA A 44 0.87 -13.79 20.77
N TRP A 45 -0.22 -14.44 20.35
CA TRP A 45 -0.64 -15.76 20.81
C TRP A 45 -0.29 -16.90 19.85
N GLU A 46 0.50 -16.63 18.80
CA GLU A 46 1.05 -17.67 17.95
C GLU A 46 1.82 -18.70 18.77
N GLY A 47 1.40 -19.98 18.68
CA GLY A 47 1.97 -21.08 19.45
C GLY A 47 1.63 -21.10 20.95
N LYS A 48 0.77 -20.19 21.44
CA LYS A 48 0.39 -20.06 22.86
C LYS A 48 -1.09 -20.34 23.12
N VAL A 49 -1.87 -20.68 22.09
CA VAL A 49 -3.30 -20.97 22.23
C VAL A 49 -3.50 -22.21 23.13
N PRO A 50 -4.30 -22.12 24.20
CA PRO A 50 -4.54 -23.25 25.09
C PRO A 50 -5.36 -24.35 24.40
N GLU A 51 -5.15 -25.61 24.81
CA GLU A 51 -5.89 -26.76 24.27
C GLU A 51 -7.38 -26.77 24.66
N THR A 52 -7.72 -26.18 25.81
CA THR A 52 -9.08 -25.98 26.29
C THR A 52 -9.47 -24.52 26.07
N ARG A 53 -10.66 -24.28 25.53
CA ARG A 53 -11.19 -22.92 25.38
C ARG A 53 -11.31 -22.26 26.76
N VAL A 54 -10.72 -21.08 26.92
CA VAL A 54 -10.80 -20.32 28.17
C VAL A 54 -12.12 -19.54 28.25
N ALA A 55 -12.65 -19.38 29.47
CA ALA A 55 -13.84 -18.59 29.72
C ALA A 55 -13.63 -17.12 29.30
N ASN A 56 -14.72 -16.45 28.92
CA ASN A 56 -14.65 -15.04 28.55
C ASN A 56 -14.31 -14.19 29.78
N VAL A 57 -13.43 -13.22 29.59
CA VAL A 57 -13.12 -12.17 30.57
C VAL A 57 -14.02 -10.96 30.25
N GLU A 58 -14.61 -10.37 31.29
CA GLU A 58 -15.32 -9.10 31.18
C GLU A 58 -14.33 -7.99 30.86
N VAL A 59 -14.51 -7.36 29.70
CA VAL A 59 -13.66 -6.26 29.18
C VAL A 59 -14.34 -4.92 29.42
N THR A 60 -15.66 -4.88 29.23
CA THR A 60 -16.56 -3.81 29.68
C THR A 60 -17.87 -4.46 30.15
N PRO A 61 -18.80 -3.75 30.82
CA PRO A 61 -20.08 -4.31 31.27
C PRO A 61 -20.92 -5.01 30.17
N SER A 62 -20.58 -4.79 28.90
CA SER A 62 -21.24 -5.39 27.74
C SER A 62 -20.29 -6.14 26.78
N THR A 63 -18.98 -6.19 27.04
CA THR A 63 -18.00 -6.79 26.12
C THR A 63 -17.21 -7.89 26.80
N PHE A 64 -17.18 -9.09 26.21
CA PHE A 64 -16.56 -10.27 26.81
C PHE A 64 -15.75 -11.04 25.78
N PHE A 65 -14.46 -11.29 26.05
CA PHE A 65 -13.57 -12.03 25.15
C PHE A 65 -12.74 -13.07 25.90
N PRO A 66 -12.43 -14.25 25.31
CA PRO A 66 -11.41 -15.14 25.84
C PRO A 66 -10.08 -14.40 25.97
N ALA A 67 -9.29 -14.67 27.00
CA ALA A 67 -7.98 -14.03 27.15
C ALA A 67 -7.12 -14.18 25.88
N GLY A 68 -6.55 -13.07 25.40
CA GLY A 68 -5.71 -13.06 24.20
C GLY A 68 -6.46 -12.92 22.87
N CYS A 69 -7.79 -12.90 22.90
CA CYS A 69 -8.59 -12.68 21.70
C CYS A 69 -8.89 -11.20 21.50
N SER A 70 -8.97 -10.77 20.24
CA SER A 70 -9.49 -9.44 19.90
C SER A 70 -10.95 -9.49 19.48
N LEU A 71 -11.45 -10.66 19.11
CA LEU A 71 -12.81 -10.87 18.66
C LEU A 71 -13.23 -12.32 18.97
N SER A 72 -14.50 -12.53 19.28
CA SER A 72 -15.12 -13.86 19.35
C SER A 72 -16.47 -13.78 18.68
N VAL A 73 -16.78 -14.74 17.80
CA VAL A 73 -18.07 -14.81 17.11
C VAL A 73 -18.77 -16.11 17.44
N SER A 74 -20.10 -16.06 17.56
CA SER A 74 -20.91 -17.23 17.93
C SER A 74 -21.71 -17.79 16.75
N PHE A 75 -22.03 -19.07 16.87
CA PHE A 75 -22.82 -19.86 15.95
C PHE A 75 -23.92 -20.59 16.74
N LYS A 76 -25.06 -20.76 16.08
CA LYS A 76 -26.27 -21.37 16.63
C LYS A 76 -26.04 -22.82 17.02
N ASP A 77 -25.23 -23.55 16.24
CA ASP A 77 -24.88 -24.94 16.47
C ASP A 77 -23.60 -25.32 15.68
N SER A 78 -23.10 -26.53 15.94
CA SER A 78 -21.85 -27.05 15.37
C SER A 78 -21.94 -27.43 13.89
N SER A 79 -23.13 -27.49 13.29
CA SER A 79 -23.27 -27.78 11.85
C SER A 79 -22.85 -26.59 10.97
N ARG A 80 -22.78 -25.39 11.56
CA ARG A 80 -22.50 -24.13 10.85
C ARG A 80 -21.02 -23.81 10.68
N ILE A 81 -20.13 -24.57 11.33
CA ILE A 81 -18.68 -24.37 11.27
C ILE A 81 -17.94 -25.71 11.36
N SER A 82 -16.84 -25.86 10.61
CA SER A 82 -15.96 -27.03 10.67
C SER A 82 -14.53 -26.65 10.31
N GLU A 83 -13.56 -27.50 10.68
CA GLU A 83 -12.13 -27.33 10.36
C GLU A 83 -11.81 -27.36 8.85
N SER A 84 -12.79 -27.73 8.01
CA SER A 84 -12.64 -27.65 6.56
C SER A 84 -12.80 -26.23 6.02
N MET A 85 -13.43 -25.34 6.79
CA MET A 85 -13.76 -23.97 6.40
C MET A 85 -12.59 -23.01 6.58
N THR A 86 -12.55 -22.00 5.73
CA THR A 86 -11.76 -20.80 5.97
C THR A 86 -12.48 -19.86 6.94
N VAL A 87 -11.77 -18.87 7.49
CA VAL A 87 -12.38 -17.79 8.27
C VAL A 87 -13.48 -17.09 7.46
N GLN A 88 -13.24 -16.79 6.18
CA GLN A 88 -14.24 -16.15 5.32
C GLN A 88 -15.52 -16.98 5.17
N ASP A 89 -15.41 -18.30 5.02
CA ASP A 89 -16.56 -19.19 4.92
C ASP A 89 -17.29 -19.30 6.27
N ALA A 90 -16.54 -19.39 7.37
CA ALA A 90 -17.11 -19.44 8.71
C ALA A 90 -17.88 -18.15 9.04
N LEU A 91 -17.34 -16.97 8.74
CA LEU A 91 -18.00 -15.70 9.04
C LEU A 91 -19.37 -15.54 8.37
N GLN A 92 -19.58 -16.11 7.18
CA GLN A 92 -20.89 -16.10 6.50
C GLN A 92 -21.97 -16.87 7.28
N ASN A 93 -21.55 -17.79 8.15
CA ASN A 93 -22.44 -18.60 8.97
C ASN A 93 -22.56 -18.08 10.41
N SER A 94 -21.95 -16.94 10.73
CA SER A 94 -22.00 -16.37 12.08
C SER A 94 -23.39 -15.82 12.42
N ASP A 95 -23.77 -15.90 13.70
CA ASP A 95 -24.97 -15.24 14.22
C ASP A 95 -24.70 -13.84 14.78
N THR A 96 -23.43 -13.54 15.09
CA THR A 96 -23.04 -12.26 15.71
C THR A 96 -22.20 -11.38 14.79
N MET A 97 -21.58 -11.95 13.75
CA MET A 97 -20.90 -11.16 12.72
C MET A 97 -21.79 -11.02 11.49
N PRO A 98 -22.26 -9.81 11.14
CA PRO A 98 -23.22 -9.61 10.06
C PRO A 98 -22.60 -9.77 8.67
N ASP A 99 -21.33 -9.38 8.51
CA ASP A 99 -20.62 -9.46 7.25
C ASP A 99 -19.09 -9.38 7.44
N VAL A 100 -18.38 -9.74 6.37
CA VAL A 100 -16.91 -9.72 6.32
C VAL A 100 -16.34 -8.30 6.38
N GLU A 101 -17.09 -7.29 5.95
CA GLU A 101 -16.60 -5.91 5.97
C GLU A 101 -16.55 -5.35 7.40
N THR A 102 -17.56 -5.69 8.21
CA THR A 102 -17.62 -5.40 9.63
C THR A 102 -16.46 -6.08 10.37
N TYR A 103 -16.17 -7.34 10.05
CA TYR A 103 -14.99 -8.05 10.54
C TYR A 103 -13.69 -7.28 10.25
N ARG A 104 -13.48 -6.85 8.99
CA ARG A 104 -12.26 -6.12 8.61
C ARG A 104 -12.08 -4.86 9.44
N LYS A 105 -13.14 -4.07 9.57
CA LYS A 105 -13.08 -2.77 10.21
C LYS A 105 -12.90 -2.89 11.73
N ILE A 106 -13.53 -3.88 12.37
CA ILE A 106 -13.39 -4.14 13.81
C ILE A 106 -11.98 -4.59 14.15
N LEU A 107 -11.42 -5.56 13.41
CA LEU A 107 -10.05 -6.00 13.67
C LEU A 107 -9.03 -4.88 13.47
N LEU A 108 -9.23 -4.06 12.43
CA LEU A 108 -8.40 -2.90 12.21
C LEU A 108 -8.49 -1.95 13.41
N LEU A 109 -9.70 -1.54 13.80
CA LEU A 109 -9.93 -0.65 14.96
C LEU A 109 -9.26 -1.20 16.22
N TYR A 110 -9.43 -2.48 16.55
CA TYR A 110 -8.85 -3.07 17.76
C TYR A 110 -7.32 -3.10 17.72
N SER A 111 -6.70 -3.35 16.56
CA SER A 111 -5.25 -3.21 16.43
C SER A 111 -4.79 -1.75 16.59
N LEU A 112 -5.56 -0.76 16.13
CA LEU A 112 -5.23 0.67 16.31
C LEU A 112 -5.30 1.06 17.78
N LEU A 113 -6.40 0.69 18.45
CA LEU A 113 -6.64 0.94 19.86
C LEU A 113 -5.57 0.30 20.74
N ALA A 114 -5.23 -0.97 20.49
CA ALA A 114 -4.21 -1.69 21.24
C ALA A 114 -2.82 -1.04 21.18
N ASN A 115 -2.55 -0.30 20.10
CA ASN A 115 -1.23 0.24 19.81
C ASN A 115 -1.16 1.77 19.91
N GLY A 116 -2.14 2.40 20.54
CA GLY A 116 -2.14 3.85 20.76
C GLY A 116 -2.33 4.68 19.49
N VAL A 117 -2.78 4.08 18.38
CA VAL A 117 -2.97 4.75 17.08
C VAL A 117 -4.38 5.35 17.00
N TYR A 118 -4.75 6.13 18.01
CA TYR A 118 -6.09 6.72 18.15
C TYR A 118 -6.04 8.03 18.94
N GLY A 119 -7.08 8.85 18.83
CA GLY A 119 -7.22 10.11 19.57
C GLY A 119 -8.66 10.61 19.62
N GLY A 120 -8.94 11.51 20.57
CA GLY A 120 -10.25 12.14 20.75
C GLY A 120 -10.55 12.50 22.21
N LYS A 121 -11.63 13.23 22.48
CA LYS A 121 -12.06 13.59 23.85
C LYS A 121 -12.77 12.42 24.54
N THR A 122 -13.40 11.52 23.79
CA THR A 122 -14.20 10.39 24.32
C THR A 122 -13.37 9.15 24.67
N LEU A 123 -12.16 9.32 25.22
CA LEU A 123 -11.28 8.19 25.58
C LEU A 123 -11.51 7.66 26.99
N VAL A 124 -12.24 8.40 27.83
CA VAL A 124 -12.48 8.04 29.24
C VAL A 124 -13.40 6.82 29.37
N SER A 125 -14.27 6.53 28.39
CA SER A 125 -15.27 5.46 28.47
C SER A 125 -14.79 4.07 28.00
N ILE A 126 -13.54 3.93 27.54
CA ILE A 126 -13.00 2.66 26.99
C ILE A 126 -11.68 2.22 27.64
N SER A 127 -11.30 2.78 28.79
CA SER A 127 -10.01 2.52 29.44
C SER A 127 -9.73 1.03 29.71
N ASP A 128 -10.72 0.29 30.21
CA ASP A 128 -10.57 -1.15 30.48
C ASP A 128 -10.43 -1.96 29.20
N GLN A 129 -11.16 -1.58 28.14
CA GLN A 129 -11.03 -2.19 26.82
C GLN A 129 -9.66 -1.92 26.20
N LEU A 130 -9.15 -0.70 26.32
CA LEU A 130 -7.81 -0.33 25.85
C LEU A 130 -6.73 -1.14 26.57
N LYS A 131 -6.85 -1.27 27.90
CA LYS A 131 -5.92 -2.08 28.71
C LYS A 131 -5.95 -3.54 28.30
N TYR A 132 -7.15 -4.11 28.13
CA TYR A 132 -7.33 -5.47 27.65
C TYR A 132 -6.70 -5.68 26.27
N LEU A 133 -7.03 -4.81 25.30
CA LEU A 133 -6.52 -4.91 23.93
C LEU A 133 -5.00 -4.75 23.87
N SER A 134 -4.43 -3.79 24.61
CA SER A 134 -2.99 -3.62 24.72
C SER A 134 -2.31 -4.89 25.23
N ASN A 135 -2.88 -5.55 26.25
CA ASN A 135 -2.35 -6.80 26.79
C ASN A 135 -2.53 -7.97 25.81
N ALA A 136 -3.67 -8.04 25.12
CA ALA A 136 -3.94 -9.11 24.16
C ALA A 136 -2.96 -9.01 22.98
N TYR A 137 -2.76 -7.82 22.42
CA TYR A 137 -1.87 -7.63 21.28
C TYR A 137 -0.38 -7.63 21.65
N ASP A 138 -0.01 -7.34 22.90
CA ASP A 138 1.36 -7.45 23.43
C ASP A 138 2.44 -6.95 22.46
N ASN A 139 2.40 -5.66 22.16
CA ASN A 139 3.34 -4.99 21.25
C ASN A 139 3.40 -5.60 19.83
N THR A 140 2.29 -6.19 19.36
CA THR A 140 2.09 -6.58 17.96
C THR A 140 0.99 -5.75 17.30
N SER A 141 1.05 -5.63 15.98
CA SER A 141 0.04 -4.94 15.18
C SER A 141 -0.38 -5.78 13.97
N ILE A 142 -1.57 -5.50 13.46
CA ILE A 142 -2.14 -6.09 12.26
C ILE A 142 -2.39 -4.97 11.24
N SER A 143 -2.05 -5.21 9.97
CA SER A 143 -2.38 -4.33 8.85
C SER A 143 -3.63 -4.81 8.09
N THR A 144 -4.20 -3.96 7.23
CA THR A 144 -5.29 -4.38 6.32
C THR A 144 -4.90 -5.60 5.48
N ALA A 145 -3.63 -5.71 5.08
CA ALA A 145 -3.15 -6.86 4.31
C ALA A 145 -3.13 -8.16 5.14
N ASP A 146 -2.83 -8.07 6.43
CA ASP A 146 -2.87 -9.23 7.32
C ASP A 146 -4.31 -9.66 7.57
N ILE A 147 -5.24 -8.71 7.73
CA ILE A 147 -6.68 -9.00 7.82
C ILE A 147 -7.19 -9.69 6.55
N GLU A 148 -6.74 -9.27 5.36
CA GLU A 148 -7.11 -10.00 4.12
C GLU A 148 -6.51 -11.41 4.08
N ASN A 149 -5.32 -11.61 4.64
CA ASN A 149 -4.72 -12.93 4.73
C ASN A 149 -5.48 -13.81 5.71
N SER A 150 -5.92 -13.27 6.87
CA SER A 150 -6.64 -14.03 7.91
C SER A 150 -7.95 -14.63 7.39
N LEU A 151 -8.62 -13.96 6.45
CA LEU A 151 -9.83 -14.48 5.80
C LEU A 151 -9.61 -15.83 5.09
N ASN A 152 -8.39 -16.09 4.62
CA ASN A 152 -8.02 -17.32 3.93
C ASN A 152 -7.48 -18.42 4.86
N GLU A 153 -7.25 -18.11 6.14
CA GLU A 153 -6.79 -19.07 7.12
C GLU A 153 -7.89 -20.09 7.43
N LYS A 154 -7.48 -21.32 7.73
CA LYS A 154 -8.42 -22.34 8.21
C LYS A 154 -8.72 -22.14 9.69
N VAL A 155 -9.96 -22.40 10.07
CA VAL A 155 -10.33 -22.47 11.48
C VAL A 155 -9.79 -23.76 12.11
N THR A 156 -9.35 -23.71 13.36
CA THR A 156 -8.79 -24.85 14.09
C THR A 156 -9.72 -25.21 15.25
N VAL A 157 -10.05 -26.49 15.45
CA VAL A 157 -10.85 -26.90 16.61
C VAL A 157 -10.00 -26.85 17.90
N TYR A 158 -10.60 -26.48 19.03
CA TYR A 158 -9.96 -26.69 20.32
C TYR A 158 -9.91 -28.18 20.66
N PRO A 159 -8.72 -28.78 20.89
CA PRO A 159 -8.59 -30.22 21.15
C PRO A 159 -9.41 -30.71 22.35
N LYS A 160 -9.51 -29.90 23.42
CA LYS A 160 -10.23 -30.23 24.66
C LYS A 160 -11.56 -29.48 24.82
N SER A 161 -12.03 -28.81 23.78
CA SER A 161 -13.34 -28.15 23.75
C SER A 161 -14.01 -28.35 22.39
N PRO A 162 -14.41 -29.59 22.04
CA PRO A 162 -15.05 -29.87 20.76
C PRO A 162 -16.28 -29.00 20.54
N GLY A 163 -16.45 -28.51 19.31
CA GLY A 163 -17.50 -27.54 18.98
C GLY A 163 -17.07 -26.08 19.19
N HIS A 164 -15.86 -25.81 19.66
CA HIS A 164 -15.28 -24.46 19.63
C HIS A 164 -14.06 -24.43 18.72
N TYR A 165 -13.86 -23.28 18.07
CA TYR A 165 -12.82 -23.07 17.08
C TYR A 165 -12.02 -21.81 17.38
N TYR A 166 -10.81 -21.74 16.85
CA TYR A 166 -9.99 -20.55 16.91
C TYR A 166 -9.21 -20.32 15.62
N VAL A 167 -8.72 -19.10 15.48
CA VAL A 167 -7.68 -18.71 14.52
C VAL A 167 -6.74 -17.73 15.21
N VAL A 168 -5.45 -17.81 14.88
CA VAL A 168 -4.47 -16.79 15.29
C VAL A 168 -4.35 -15.78 14.16
N LEU A 169 -4.62 -14.52 14.45
CA LEU A 169 -4.53 -13.46 13.47
C LEU A 169 -3.08 -13.25 13.03
N PRO A 170 -2.81 -13.16 11.73
CA PRO A 170 -1.50 -12.77 11.23
C PRO A 170 -1.17 -11.35 11.67
N GLY A 171 0.09 -11.10 12.01
CA GLY A 171 0.57 -9.77 12.38
C GLY A 171 2.04 -9.83 12.75
N LYS A 172 2.58 -8.71 13.22
CA LYS A 172 4.03 -8.58 13.47
C LYS A 172 4.32 -7.77 14.73
N PRO A 173 5.47 -8.00 15.39
CA PRO A 173 5.95 -7.13 16.45
C PRO A 173 6.14 -5.70 15.96
N ASN A 174 5.77 -4.75 16.81
CA ASN A 174 5.95 -3.33 16.55
C ASN A 174 7.43 -2.98 16.47
N LYS A 175 7.76 -2.08 15.55
CA LYS A 175 9.12 -1.56 15.35
C LYS A 175 9.18 -0.06 15.14
N TYR A 176 8.06 0.57 14.79
CA TYR A 176 7.93 2.01 14.61
C TYR A 176 7.19 2.63 15.80
N THR A 177 7.58 3.85 16.16
CA THR A 177 6.91 4.67 17.18
C THR A 177 6.79 6.08 16.64
N ALA A 178 5.60 6.67 16.73
CA ALA A 178 5.34 8.04 16.32
C ALA A 178 4.56 8.78 17.42
N LYS A 179 4.96 10.03 17.70
CA LYS A 179 4.17 10.93 18.53
C LYS A 179 3.17 11.65 17.64
N ILE A 180 1.88 11.52 17.92
CA ILE A 180 0.83 12.11 17.09
C ILE A 180 0.01 13.04 17.96
N THR A 181 -0.10 14.29 17.54
CA THR A 181 -0.91 15.33 18.17
C THR A 181 -2.03 15.76 17.26
N ILE A 182 -3.26 15.76 17.76
CA ILE A 182 -4.45 16.20 17.05
C ILE A 182 -4.99 17.45 17.72
N ASN A 183 -5.13 18.51 16.92
CA ASN A 183 -5.80 19.73 17.29
C ASN A 183 -7.15 19.84 16.60
N GLN A 184 -8.01 20.68 17.14
CA GLN A 184 -9.26 21.09 16.55
C GLN A 184 -9.33 22.62 16.51
N LEU A 185 -9.81 23.14 15.38
CA LEU A 185 -10.17 24.55 15.22
C LEU A 185 -11.67 24.72 15.51
N ASP A 186 -12.02 25.66 16.37
CA ASP A 186 -13.42 26.04 16.61
C ASP A 186 -13.94 27.02 15.56
N ASP A 187 -15.24 27.32 15.61
CA ASP A 187 -15.93 28.22 14.66
C ASP A 187 -15.38 29.66 14.66
N GLN A 188 -14.63 30.05 15.70
CA GLN A 188 -14.02 31.38 15.85
C GLN A 188 -12.52 31.38 15.53
N GLY A 189 -11.95 30.25 15.08
CA GLY A 189 -10.53 30.11 14.80
C GLY A 189 -9.65 29.82 16.03
N GLY A 190 -10.26 29.54 17.18
CA GLY A 190 -9.57 29.07 18.38
C GLY A 190 -9.04 27.65 18.20
N LYS A 191 -7.76 27.43 18.49
CA LYS A 191 -7.10 26.12 18.37
C LYS A 191 -6.99 25.44 19.73
N SER A 192 -7.46 24.20 19.84
CA SER A 192 -7.30 23.36 21.04
C SER A 192 -6.68 22.01 20.70
N GLU A 193 -5.82 21.49 21.58
CA GLU A 193 -5.33 20.11 21.49
C GLU A 193 -6.40 19.16 22.02
N ILE A 194 -6.77 18.16 21.23
CA ILE A 194 -7.78 17.16 21.59
C ILE A 194 -7.19 15.78 21.88
N ALA A 195 -5.98 15.50 21.39
CA ALA A 195 -5.25 14.27 21.70
C ALA A 195 -3.75 14.43 21.46
N THR A 196 -2.94 13.84 22.32
CA THR A 196 -1.54 13.52 22.04
C THR A 196 -1.26 12.09 22.46
N THR A 197 -0.81 11.26 21.52
CA THR A 197 -0.53 9.84 21.75
C THR A 197 0.86 9.44 21.29
N THR A 198 1.42 8.42 21.94
CA THR A 198 2.59 7.69 21.45
C THR A 198 2.12 6.40 20.78
N ALA A 199 1.95 6.47 19.47
CA ALA A 199 1.45 5.38 18.65
C ALA A 199 2.60 4.43 18.28
N LYS A 200 2.31 3.12 18.27
CA LYS A 200 3.26 2.07 17.88
C LYS A 200 2.73 1.28 16.70
N SER A 201 3.61 0.74 15.87
CA SER A 201 3.20 -0.14 14.78
C SER A 201 4.34 -1.01 14.25
N ALA A 202 4.00 -2.14 13.64
CA ALA A 202 4.91 -2.93 12.82
C ALA A 202 5.07 -2.37 11.38
N TYR A 203 4.21 -1.43 10.98
CA TYR A 203 4.06 -0.93 9.61
C TYR A 203 4.37 0.56 9.52
N GLU A 204 4.94 0.99 8.39
CA GLU A 204 5.34 2.39 8.14
C GLU A 204 4.16 3.33 8.04
N THR A 205 2.98 2.84 7.69
CA THR A 205 1.77 3.66 7.57
C THR A 205 0.61 2.95 8.23
N MET A 206 -0.16 3.66 9.05
CA MET A 206 -1.36 3.15 9.69
C MET A 206 -2.51 4.14 9.54
N PRO A 207 -3.77 3.67 9.50
CA PRO A 207 -4.91 4.53 9.79
C PRO A 207 -4.82 5.00 11.25
N PHE A 208 -5.08 6.28 11.52
CA PHE A 208 -5.28 6.81 12.86
C PHE A 208 -6.76 6.90 13.16
N ALA A 209 -7.23 6.28 14.24
CA ALA A 209 -8.64 6.29 14.60
C ALA A 209 -9.01 7.57 15.36
N ILE A 210 -10.11 8.22 14.97
CA ILE A 210 -10.66 9.38 15.68
C ILE A 210 -12.15 9.17 15.97
N SER A 211 -12.58 9.61 17.15
CA SER A 211 -14.01 9.57 17.50
C SER A 211 -14.79 10.55 16.63
N ILE A 212 -15.92 10.11 16.10
CA ILE A 212 -16.83 10.99 15.35
C ILE A 212 -17.40 12.11 16.23
N GLU A 213 -17.40 11.96 17.55
CA GLU A 213 -17.88 12.99 18.48
C GLU A 213 -16.98 14.22 18.49
N ASP A 214 -15.70 14.03 18.15
CA ASP A 214 -14.72 15.11 18.03
C ASP A 214 -14.77 15.82 16.67
N LEU A 215 -15.58 15.35 15.73
CA LEU A 215 -15.70 15.94 14.39
C LEU A 215 -16.95 16.82 14.29
N ALA A 216 -16.84 18.02 13.73
CA ALA A 216 -18.00 18.85 13.41
C ALA A 216 -18.79 18.27 12.21
N GLU A 217 -20.03 18.70 12.02
CA GLU A 217 -20.83 18.23 10.87
C GLU A 217 -20.28 18.83 9.57
N GLY A 218 -19.72 17.98 8.71
CA GLY A 218 -19.05 18.40 7.47
C GLY A 218 -17.53 18.22 7.47
N ASP A 219 -16.93 17.95 8.63
CA ASP A 219 -15.51 17.64 8.73
C ASP A 219 -15.19 16.36 7.97
N LYS A 220 -14.41 16.51 6.91
CA LYS A 220 -13.96 15.40 6.05
C LYS A 220 -12.47 15.42 5.80
N THR A 221 -11.74 16.33 6.43
CA THR A 221 -10.33 16.55 6.15
C THR A 221 -9.60 17.01 7.40
N VAL A 222 -8.38 16.51 7.57
CA VAL A 222 -7.40 17.03 8.54
C VAL A 222 -6.21 17.61 7.80
N ILE A 223 -5.56 18.60 8.37
CA ILE A 223 -4.35 19.21 7.82
C ILE A 223 -3.15 18.76 8.63
N ASN A 224 -2.16 18.16 7.99
CA ASN A 224 -0.84 17.99 8.60
C ASN A 224 -0.17 19.37 8.67
N THR A 225 0.03 19.90 9.88
CA THR A 225 0.42 21.30 10.08
C THR A 225 1.88 21.59 9.73
N GLU A 226 2.71 20.57 9.52
CA GLU A 226 4.10 20.72 9.10
C GLU A 226 4.20 20.80 7.57
N THR A 227 3.41 19.97 6.89
CA THR A 227 3.48 19.84 5.42
C THR A 227 2.42 20.66 4.68
N GLY A 228 1.38 21.13 5.36
CA GLY A 228 0.21 21.75 4.74
C GLY A 228 -0.61 20.77 3.89
N GLN A 229 -0.42 19.46 4.08
CA GLN A 229 -1.14 18.44 3.35
C GLN A 229 -2.54 18.25 3.95
N ALA A 230 -3.57 18.44 3.12
CA ALA A 230 -4.93 18.00 3.41
C ALA A 230 -5.06 16.48 3.25
N VAL A 231 -5.56 15.81 4.28
CA VAL A 231 -5.74 14.36 4.33
C VAL A 231 -7.23 14.06 4.56
N PRO A 232 -7.87 13.24 3.71
CA PRO A 232 -9.28 12.92 3.88
C PRO A 232 -9.52 12.03 5.11
N ILE A 233 -10.59 12.35 5.84
CA ILE A 233 -11.16 11.52 6.89
C ILE A 233 -12.15 10.55 6.23
N THR A 234 -12.06 9.28 6.61
CA THR A 234 -12.85 8.20 6.03
C THR A 234 -13.56 7.41 7.11
N ASP A 235 -14.79 6.98 6.83
CA ASP A 235 -15.58 6.17 7.75
C ASP A 235 -14.86 4.84 8.04
N LEU A 236 -14.53 4.56 9.31
CA LEU A 236 -13.98 3.27 9.73
C LEU A 236 -15.11 2.35 10.16
N VAL A 237 -15.57 2.43 11.42
CA VAL A 237 -16.65 1.60 11.99
C VAL A 237 -17.26 2.23 13.23
N GLY A 238 -18.58 2.06 13.41
CA GLY A 238 -19.29 2.55 14.58
C GLY A 238 -19.15 4.07 14.73
N THR A 239 -18.55 4.49 15.84
CA THR A 239 -18.29 5.89 16.19
C THR A 239 -16.86 6.34 15.87
N HIS A 240 -16.14 5.62 15.01
CA HIS A 240 -14.78 5.96 14.64
C HIS A 240 -14.63 6.19 13.14
N ASP A 241 -13.93 7.27 12.83
CA ASP A 241 -13.42 7.57 11.49
C ASP A 241 -11.89 7.46 11.49
N THR A 242 -11.26 7.55 10.33
CA THR A 242 -9.82 7.42 10.21
C THR A 242 -9.20 8.21 9.07
N PHE A 243 -7.92 8.57 9.26
CA PHE A 243 -7.05 9.15 8.23
C PHE A 243 -5.64 8.53 8.34
N PRO A 244 -4.86 8.43 7.24
CA PRO A 244 -3.53 7.84 7.26
C PRO A 244 -2.50 8.69 8.01
N VAL A 245 -1.62 8.03 8.77
CA VAL A 245 -0.44 8.61 9.42
C VAL A 245 0.82 7.82 9.06
N ASP A 246 1.96 8.51 9.00
CA ASP A 246 3.28 7.89 8.77
C ASP A 246 3.90 7.52 10.12
N MET A 247 4.03 6.23 10.41
CA MET A 247 4.61 5.73 11.66
C MET A 247 6.14 5.83 11.69
N ASN A 248 6.78 6.09 10.55
CA ASN A 248 8.24 6.18 10.41
C ASN A 248 8.78 7.62 10.47
N GLN A 249 7.94 8.60 10.81
CA GLN A 249 8.33 10.00 10.97
C GLN A 249 8.36 10.40 12.44
N GLY A 250 8.99 11.54 12.71
CA GLY A 250 9.01 12.18 14.02
C GLY A 250 7.61 12.62 14.49
N PRO A 251 7.53 13.49 15.52
CA PRO A 251 6.26 14.04 15.96
C PRO A 251 5.47 14.60 14.78
N GLN A 252 4.19 14.29 14.69
CA GLN A 252 3.30 14.82 13.67
C GLN A 252 2.12 15.49 14.34
N THR A 253 1.80 16.68 13.83
CA THR A 253 0.64 17.43 14.29
C THR A 253 -0.39 17.55 13.17
N PHE A 254 -1.62 17.18 13.47
CA PHE A 254 -2.76 17.31 12.58
C PHE A 254 -3.77 18.29 13.20
N THR A 255 -4.44 19.08 12.37
CA THR A 255 -5.54 19.95 12.81
C THR A 255 -6.79 19.64 12.02
N ILE A 256 -7.90 19.37 12.70
CA ILE A 256 -9.23 19.29 12.11
C ILE A 256 -9.69 20.72 11.86
N VAL A 257 -10.07 21.02 10.62
CA VAL A 257 -10.41 22.36 10.17
C VAL A 257 -11.82 22.32 9.55
N PRO A 258 -12.76 23.14 10.04
CA PRO A 258 -14.07 23.30 9.43
C PRO A 258 -13.96 23.68 7.95
N GLN A 259 -14.87 23.16 7.12
CA GLN A 259 -14.78 23.31 5.67
C GLN A 259 -14.79 24.77 5.19
N ASP A 260 -15.51 25.65 5.89
CA ASP A 260 -15.60 27.08 5.62
C ASP A 260 -14.37 27.88 6.09
N GLN A 261 -13.53 27.29 6.94
CA GLN A 261 -12.26 27.84 7.40
C GLN A 261 -11.04 27.25 6.67
N LEU A 262 -11.25 26.32 5.74
CA LEU A 262 -10.20 25.71 4.95
C LEU A 262 -9.67 26.72 3.90
N LEU A 263 -8.39 27.05 4.00
CA LEU A 263 -7.70 27.98 3.11
C LEU A 263 -6.66 27.27 2.26
N TYR A 264 -6.27 27.91 1.16
CA TYR A 264 -5.32 27.36 0.19
C TYR A 264 -4.17 28.31 -0.08
N ALA A 265 -3.04 27.74 -0.46
CA ALA A 265 -1.90 28.45 -0.99
C ALA A 265 -1.20 27.62 -2.06
N THR A 266 -0.63 28.30 -3.05
CA THR A 266 0.11 27.67 -4.14
C THR A 266 1.54 28.20 -4.19
N VAL A 267 2.53 27.31 -4.23
CA VAL A 267 3.94 27.66 -4.50
C VAL A 267 4.29 27.21 -5.91
N ASN A 268 4.51 28.17 -6.80
CA ASN A 268 4.94 27.92 -8.17
C ASN A 268 6.46 27.84 -8.24
N TYR A 269 6.99 26.83 -8.91
CA TYR A 269 8.41 26.69 -9.18
C TYR A 269 8.65 27.02 -10.66
N LYS A 270 9.35 28.11 -10.94
CA LYS A 270 9.54 28.62 -12.31
C LYS A 270 11.02 28.87 -12.62
N PHE A 271 11.40 28.73 -13.88
CA PHE A 271 12.69 29.23 -14.37
C PHE A 271 12.63 30.75 -14.54
N ALA A 272 13.79 31.38 -14.71
CA ALA A 272 13.91 32.83 -14.90
C ALA A 272 13.14 33.37 -16.13
N ASP A 273 12.88 32.52 -17.13
CA ASP A 273 12.07 32.84 -18.32
C ASP A 273 10.55 32.72 -18.09
N GLY A 274 10.13 32.37 -16.86
CA GLY A 274 8.74 32.21 -16.46
C GLY A 274 8.14 30.84 -16.76
N THR A 275 8.87 29.91 -17.39
CA THR A 275 8.42 28.53 -17.64
C THR A 275 8.42 27.69 -16.36
N GLU A 276 7.61 26.63 -16.31
CA GLU A 276 7.50 25.76 -15.14
C GLU A 276 8.77 24.94 -14.92
N ALA A 277 9.38 25.09 -13.74
CA ALA A 277 10.58 24.35 -13.34
C ALA A 277 10.23 23.05 -12.60
N ALA A 278 9.15 23.06 -11.82
CA ALA A 278 8.58 21.88 -11.18
C ALA A 278 7.08 22.07 -10.90
N PRO A 279 6.30 20.98 -10.71
CA PRO A 279 4.89 21.08 -10.37
C PRO A 279 4.66 21.94 -9.13
N SER A 280 3.70 22.87 -9.21
CA SER A 280 3.37 23.74 -8.10
C SER A 280 2.93 22.93 -6.87
N ALA A 281 3.42 23.31 -5.69
CA ALA A 281 2.94 22.76 -4.44
C ALA A 281 1.59 23.40 -4.10
N LYS A 282 0.54 22.59 -4.03
CA LYS A 282 -0.79 23.00 -3.56
C LYS A 282 -0.92 22.61 -2.10
N LEU A 283 -1.11 23.61 -1.25
CA LEU A 283 -1.10 23.47 0.19
C LEU A 283 -2.43 23.94 0.76
N SER A 284 -2.83 23.32 1.86
CA SER A 284 -4.03 23.66 2.61
C SER A 284 -3.65 24.07 4.03
N GLY A 285 -4.43 25.00 4.58
CA GLY A 285 -4.20 25.53 5.91
C GLY A 285 -5.44 26.24 6.45
N TYR A 286 -5.21 27.04 7.48
CA TYR A 286 -6.23 27.87 8.13
C TYR A 286 -5.58 29.18 8.59
N ALA A 287 -6.41 30.16 8.94
CA ALA A 287 -5.91 31.47 9.37
C ALA A 287 -4.98 31.34 10.59
N GLY A 288 -3.81 31.99 10.55
CA GLY A 288 -2.83 31.95 11.64
C GLY A 288 -1.91 30.71 11.65
N LEU A 289 -2.07 29.74 10.73
CA LEU A 289 -1.10 28.66 10.56
C LEU A 289 0.19 29.18 9.92
N THR A 290 1.31 29.10 10.67
CA THR A 290 2.63 29.62 10.25
C THR A 290 3.72 28.55 10.16
N THR A 291 3.42 27.31 10.51
CA THR A 291 4.41 26.20 10.56
C THR A 291 4.63 25.52 9.22
N VAL A 292 3.81 25.82 8.20
CA VAL A 292 3.90 25.16 6.89
C VAL A 292 4.97 25.82 6.04
N SER A 293 5.91 24.99 5.57
CA SER A 293 6.95 25.41 4.63
C SER A 293 7.02 24.45 3.43
N ALA A 294 7.07 25.04 2.23
CA ALA A 294 7.23 24.29 0.99
C ALA A 294 8.71 24.18 0.65
N LYS A 295 9.26 22.96 0.72
CA LYS A 295 10.64 22.70 0.27
C LYS A 295 10.72 22.78 -1.24
N SER A 296 11.65 23.59 -1.74
CA SER A 296 11.89 23.73 -3.17
C SER A 296 12.51 22.44 -3.73
N PRO A 297 11.95 21.86 -4.80
CA PRO A 297 12.53 20.69 -5.45
C PRO A 297 13.98 20.92 -5.86
N ALA A 298 14.84 19.93 -5.66
CA ALA A 298 16.19 20.00 -6.23
C ALA A 298 16.10 19.85 -7.76
N ILE A 299 16.55 20.89 -8.49
CA ILE A 299 16.62 20.90 -9.96
C ILE A 299 18.08 20.95 -10.39
N SER A 300 18.52 19.96 -11.17
CA SER A 300 19.89 19.87 -11.67
C SER A 300 20.27 21.10 -12.49
N GLY A 301 21.46 21.68 -12.22
CA GLY A 301 21.98 22.86 -12.93
C GLY A 301 21.38 24.21 -12.53
N TYR A 302 20.38 24.22 -11.64
CA TYR A 302 19.72 25.44 -11.19
C TYR A 302 19.70 25.52 -9.67
N THR A 303 19.83 26.73 -9.16
CA THR A 303 19.63 27.03 -7.74
C THR A 303 18.34 27.81 -7.58
N PRO A 304 17.38 27.36 -6.75
CA PRO A 304 16.23 28.18 -6.42
C PRO A 304 16.69 29.39 -5.62
N ASP A 305 16.10 30.54 -5.90
CA ASP A 305 16.26 31.76 -5.09
C ASP A 305 15.86 31.52 -3.62
N GLN A 306 14.91 30.62 -3.37
CA GLN A 306 14.44 30.21 -2.05
C GLN A 306 14.47 28.68 -1.94
N LYS A 307 15.30 28.12 -1.04
CA LYS A 307 15.36 26.67 -0.79
C LYS A 307 14.09 26.14 -0.11
N GLU A 308 13.42 27.00 0.61
CA GLU A 308 12.19 26.70 1.34
C GLU A 308 11.37 27.99 1.43
N VAL A 309 10.06 27.86 1.21
CA VAL A 309 9.13 29.00 1.23
C VAL A 309 8.19 28.83 2.41
N ALA A 310 8.23 29.77 3.35
CA ALA A 310 7.23 29.85 4.42
C ALA A 310 5.89 30.30 3.82
N VAL A 311 4.83 29.55 4.12
CA VAL A 311 3.52 29.76 3.51
C VAL A 311 2.55 30.32 4.56
N ALA A 312 1.84 31.38 4.18
CA ALA A 312 0.76 31.95 4.97
C ALA A 312 -0.56 31.76 4.23
N PHE A 313 -1.61 31.50 4.99
CA PHE A 313 -2.95 31.28 4.45
C PHE A 313 -3.82 32.52 4.68
N ALA A 314 -4.61 32.89 3.67
CA ALA A 314 -5.53 34.02 3.70
C ALA A 314 -6.82 33.68 2.91
N PRO A 315 -7.92 34.42 3.11
CA PRO A 315 -9.19 34.17 2.40
C PRO A 315 -9.06 34.20 0.87
N THR A 316 -8.22 35.10 0.35
CA THR A 316 -7.78 35.04 -1.05
C THR A 316 -6.54 34.16 -1.15
N GLU A 317 -6.60 33.14 -2.00
CA GLU A 317 -5.49 32.19 -2.18
C GLU A 317 -4.18 32.94 -2.49
N LYS A 318 -3.18 32.72 -1.62
CA LYS A 318 -1.86 33.29 -1.82
C LYS A 318 -1.05 32.44 -2.78
N THR A 319 -0.37 33.12 -3.70
CA THR A 319 0.55 32.50 -4.64
C THR A 319 1.97 32.97 -4.35
N TYR A 320 2.88 32.02 -4.19
CA TYR A 320 4.31 32.24 -4.04
C TYR A 320 5.03 31.78 -5.32
N THR A 321 6.13 32.42 -5.66
CA THR A 321 6.96 31.99 -6.79
C THR A 321 8.40 31.82 -6.33
N VAL A 322 8.94 30.63 -6.59
CA VAL A 322 10.37 30.32 -6.47
C VAL A 322 10.96 30.35 -7.86
N THR A 323 11.98 31.18 -8.05
CA THR A 323 12.65 31.32 -9.35
C THR A 323 13.97 30.57 -9.34
N TYR A 324 14.15 29.69 -10.31
CA TYR A 324 15.37 28.91 -10.51
C TYR A 324 16.32 29.66 -11.44
N LYS A 325 17.51 29.96 -10.93
CA LYS A 325 18.59 30.58 -11.69
C LYS A 325 19.60 29.51 -12.11
N ALA A 326 20.02 29.55 -13.37
CA ALA A 326 21.08 28.68 -13.85
C ALA A 326 22.36 28.97 -13.07
N ASN A 327 23.07 27.93 -12.67
CA ASN A 327 24.36 28.09 -12.00
C ASN A 327 25.40 28.61 -13.02
N PRO A 328 26.32 29.51 -12.62
CA PRO A 328 27.32 30.06 -13.53
C PRO A 328 28.16 28.94 -14.16
N THR A 329 28.34 29.00 -15.48
CA THR A 329 29.14 28.02 -16.26
C THR A 329 30.55 28.58 -16.45
N THR A 330 31.57 27.92 -15.90
CA THR A 330 32.97 28.24 -16.21
C THR A 330 33.36 27.54 -17.52
N THR A 331 33.59 28.30 -18.58
CA THR A 331 34.17 27.80 -19.84
C THR A 331 35.69 27.72 -19.72
N THR A 332 36.28 26.55 -19.92
CA THR A 332 37.74 26.39 -20.06
C THR A 332 38.07 25.65 -21.36
N THR A 333 38.79 26.36 -22.23
CA THR A 333 39.37 25.93 -23.50
C THR A 333 40.47 24.88 -23.28
N THR A 334 40.61 23.95 -24.22
CA THR A 334 41.57 22.84 -24.21
C THR A 334 43.00 23.31 -24.50
N GLU A 335 43.95 22.98 -23.63
CA GLU A 335 45.34 22.73 -24.03
C GLU A 335 46.06 21.80 -23.04
N SER A 336 46.96 20.97 -23.57
CA SER A 336 47.61 19.84 -22.94
C SER A 336 48.82 20.25 -22.09
N SER A 337 48.89 19.81 -20.82
CA SER A 337 50.14 19.42 -20.14
C SER A 337 49.88 18.74 -18.79
N ALA A 338 50.88 17.96 -18.37
CA ALA A 338 50.82 16.93 -17.35
C ALA A 338 50.76 17.40 -15.88
N SER A 339 50.35 16.44 -15.03
CA SER A 339 50.57 16.27 -13.59
C SER A 339 49.62 16.90 -12.54
N SER A 340 49.08 15.94 -11.76
CA SER A 340 48.74 15.92 -10.33
C SER A 340 47.53 16.68 -9.75
N SER A 341 46.79 15.89 -8.95
CA SER A 341 45.96 16.21 -7.76
C SER A 341 44.60 16.92 -7.89
N THR A 342 43.55 16.11 -7.63
CA THR A 342 42.43 16.33 -6.68
C THR A 342 41.25 17.27 -7.01
N ALA A 343 40.04 16.68 -6.92
CA ALA A 343 38.70 17.24 -6.61
C ALA A 343 37.86 17.95 -7.70
N ASP A 344 37.16 17.11 -8.48
CA ASP A 344 35.68 17.01 -8.66
C ASP A 344 34.83 18.29 -8.93
N GLU A 345 34.66 18.62 -10.22
CA GLU A 345 33.51 19.38 -10.76
C GLU A 345 32.30 18.44 -10.95
N ALA A 346 31.22 18.63 -10.17
CA ALA A 346 30.05 17.76 -10.20
C ALA A 346 28.93 18.27 -11.15
N THR A 347 28.95 17.77 -12.39
CA THR A 347 27.78 17.70 -13.28
C THR A 347 26.58 17.09 -12.53
N THR A 348 25.46 17.80 -12.38
CA THR A 348 24.31 17.31 -11.59
C THR A 348 23.54 16.25 -12.38
N PHE A 349 23.62 15.00 -11.93
CA PHE A 349 23.02 13.84 -12.58
C PHE A 349 21.50 13.74 -12.33
N THR A 350 20.68 13.64 -13.37
CA THR A 350 19.23 13.41 -13.24
C THR A 350 18.93 11.93 -13.05
N PRO A 351 18.30 11.52 -11.93
CA PRO A 351 17.96 10.11 -11.71
C PRO A 351 16.94 9.58 -12.72
N PHE A 352 17.09 8.31 -13.08
CA PHE A 352 16.11 7.61 -13.93
C PHE A 352 16.02 6.14 -13.54
N LYS A 353 14.91 5.49 -13.92
CA LYS A 353 14.71 4.06 -13.65
C LYS A 353 15.02 3.22 -14.88
N ILE A 354 15.73 2.12 -14.66
CA ILE A 354 16.04 1.11 -15.67
C ILE A 354 15.44 -0.25 -15.29
N TYR A 355 15.28 -1.13 -16.26
CA TYR A 355 14.98 -2.54 -16.04
C TYR A 355 16.07 -3.45 -16.64
N GLY A 356 16.24 -4.64 -16.07
CA GLY A 356 17.15 -5.67 -16.60
C GLY A 356 16.56 -6.45 -17.79
N LYS A 357 17.29 -6.50 -18.91
CA LYS A 357 16.97 -7.28 -20.12
C LYS A 357 17.56 -8.70 -20.08
N ARG A 358 18.71 -8.87 -19.41
CA ARG A 358 19.47 -10.13 -19.30
C ARG A 358 19.84 -10.40 -17.84
N ALA A 359 20.34 -11.60 -17.56
CA ALA A 359 20.91 -11.90 -16.25
C ALA A 359 22.11 -10.98 -15.98
N LEU A 360 22.19 -10.45 -14.77
CA LEU A 360 23.22 -9.49 -14.37
C LEU A 360 23.51 -9.54 -12.87
N TYR A 361 24.63 -8.96 -12.46
CA TYR A 361 24.97 -8.74 -11.07
C TYR A 361 25.04 -7.24 -10.77
N THR A 362 24.82 -6.88 -9.51
CA THR A 362 25.25 -5.59 -8.97
C THR A 362 26.61 -5.74 -8.28
N TYR A 363 27.37 -4.65 -8.19
CA TYR A 363 28.75 -4.66 -7.72
C TYR A 363 28.99 -3.55 -6.70
N LYS A 364 29.90 -3.77 -5.76
CA LYS A 364 30.31 -2.74 -4.80
C LYS A 364 30.97 -1.52 -5.47
N ASN A 365 31.68 -1.74 -6.58
CA ASN A 365 32.47 -0.72 -7.28
C ASN A 365 32.18 -0.72 -8.80
N ALA A 366 32.50 0.39 -9.48
CA ALA A 366 32.32 0.54 -10.94
C ALA A 366 33.19 -0.43 -11.76
N THR A 367 34.35 -0.83 -11.24
CA THR A 367 35.19 -1.87 -11.86
C THR A 367 34.77 -3.25 -11.40
N PHE A 368 34.08 -3.98 -12.27
CA PHE A 368 33.42 -5.24 -11.93
C PHE A 368 34.42 -6.38 -11.75
N LYS A 369 34.42 -6.97 -10.55
CA LYS A 369 35.22 -8.15 -10.19
C LYS A 369 34.31 -9.20 -9.53
N LYS A 370 34.66 -10.49 -9.66
CA LYS A 370 33.83 -11.60 -9.15
C LYS A 370 33.60 -11.51 -7.64
N ASN A 371 34.62 -11.14 -6.87
CA ASN A 371 34.57 -10.94 -5.42
C ASN A 371 33.84 -9.66 -4.97
N GLN A 372 33.47 -8.78 -5.90
CA GLN A 372 32.73 -7.53 -5.61
C GLN A 372 31.24 -7.64 -5.93
N ARG A 373 30.76 -8.82 -6.37
CA ARG A 373 29.34 -9.06 -6.66
C ARG A 373 28.53 -8.97 -5.36
N VAL A 374 27.45 -8.19 -5.38
CA VAL A 374 26.55 -8.00 -4.24
C VAL A 374 25.29 -8.85 -4.43
N SER A 375 24.55 -8.61 -5.51
CA SER A 375 23.31 -9.34 -5.81
C SER A 375 23.31 -9.89 -7.22
N HIS A 376 22.70 -11.07 -7.39
CA HIS A 376 22.45 -11.69 -8.70
C HIS A 376 20.99 -11.56 -9.08
N TYR A 377 20.74 -11.20 -10.34
CA TYR A 377 19.42 -11.15 -10.94
C TYR A 377 19.39 -12.03 -12.18
N ALA A 378 18.50 -13.03 -12.18
CA ALA A 378 18.27 -13.88 -13.34
C ALA A 378 17.60 -13.11 -14.48
N GLN A 379 17.70 -13.65 -15.70
CA GLN A 379 16.94 -13.12 -16.83
C GLN A 379 15.44 -13.37 -16.62
N LYS A 380 14.65 -12.32 -16.84
CA LYS A 380 13.20 -12.33 -16.59
C LYS A 380 12.43 -11.86 -17.81
N ALA A 381 11.20 -12.34 -17.92
CA ALA A 381 10.22 -11.70 -18.79
C ALA A 381 10.02 -10.25 -18.33
N LYS A 382 9.76 -9.35 -19.28
CA LYS A 382 9.67 -7.91 -19.05
C LYS A 382 8.75 -7.55 -17.87
N ALA A 383 7.62 -8.23 -17.70
CA ALA A 383 6.65 -8.02 -16.60
C ALA A 383 7.23 -8.22 -15.19
N TYR A 384 8.34 -8.94 -15.06
CA TYR A 384 9.01 -9.26 -13.80
C TYR A 384 10.51 -8.91 -13.82
N ALA A 385 10.95 -8.14 -14.81
CA ALA A 385 12.34 -7.72 -14.90
C ALA A 385 12.76 -6.94 -13.64
N PRO A 386 13.99 -7.14 -13.12
CA PRO A 386 14.47 -6.34 -12.01
C PRO A 386 14.51 -4.87 -12.41
N ILE A 387 14.14 -3.98 -11.50
CA ILE A 387 14.14 -2.53 -11.68
C ILE A 387 15.23 -1.94 -10.81
N PHE A 388 15.91 -0.92 -11.33
CA PHE A 388 16.91 -0.18 -10.59
C PHE A 388 16.68 1.33 -10.76
N GLU A 389 16.88 2.07 -9.68
CA GLU A 389 16.93 3.53 -9.70
C GLU A 389 18.39 3.95 -9.82
N VAL A 390 18.69 4.60 -10.94
CA VAL A 390 20.03 5.11 -11.24
C VAL A 390 20.12 6.53 -10.71
N VAL A 391 21.14 6.80 -9.90
CA VAL A 391 21.40 8.10 -9.26
C VAL A 391 22.76 8.67 -9.65
N GLY A 392 23.53 7.96 -10.48
CA GLY A 392 24.78 8.46 -11.02
C GLY A 392 25.33 7.57 -12.14
N THR A 393 26.43 8.02 -12.73
CA THR A 393 27.25 7.22 -13.65
C THR A 393 28.70 7.17 -13.18
N ALA A 394 29.38 6.09 -13.51
CA ALA A 394 30.81 5.95 -13.32
C ALA A 394 31.43 5.24 -14.53
N LYS A 395 32.74 5.33 -14.70
CA LYS A 395 33.49 4.52 -15.67
C LYS A 395 34.30 3.46 -14.93
N SER A 396 34.40 2.25 -15.50
CA SER A 396 35.38 1.26 -15.04
C SER A 396 36.80 1.75 -15.32
N THR A 397 37.80 1.08 -14.75
CA THR A 397 39.22 1.32 -15.10
C THR A 397 39.50 1.18 -16.59
N SER A 398 38.75 0.31 -17.29
CA SER A 398 38.79 0.14 -18.74
C SER A 398 37.87 1.10 -19.53
N GLY A 399 37.32 2.13 -18.89
CA GLY A 399 36.51 3.17 -19.54
C GLY A 399 35.04 2.83 -19.79
N HIS A 400 34.55 1.64 -19.44
CA HIS A 400 33.15 1.29 -19.70
C HIS A 400 32.18 2.02 -18.74
N LEU A 401 31.11 2.58 -19.29
CA LEU A 401 30.05 3.23 -18.51
C LEU A 401 29.33 2.22 -17.59
N ARG A 402 29.06 2.68 -16.37
CA ARG A 402 28.34 1.99 -15.30
C ARG A 402 27.32 2.92 -14.68
N TYR A 403 26.19 2.37 -14.30
CA TYR A 403 25.18 3.08 -13.54
C TYR A 403 25.42 2.87 -12.05
N LYS A 404 25.45 3.96 -11.28
CA LYS A 404 25.41 3.96 -9.82
C LYS A 404 23.95 3.95 -9.39
N LEU A 405 23.61 2.99 -8.53
CA LEU A 405 22.26 2.77 -8.04
C LEU A 405 22.01 3.51 -6.72
N ALA A 406 20.75 3.74 -6.40
CA ALA A 406 20.34 4.43 -5.16
C ALA A 406 20.86 3.75 -3.88
N ASP A 407 21.08 2.44 -3.91
CA ASP A 407 21.65 1.65 -2.80
C ASP A 407 23.19 1.74 -2.71
N GLY A 408 23.82 2.56 -3.55
CA GLY A 408 25.27 2.74 -3.61
C GLY A 408 26.01 1.69 -4.45
N THR A 409 25.33 0.65 -4.96
CA THR A 409 25.94 -0.37 -5.82
C THR A 409 26.00 0.07 -7.28
N TYR A 410 26.67 -0.71 -8.12
CA TYR A 410 26.86 -0.43 -9.54
C TYR A 410 26.31 -1.55 -10.43
N VAL A 411 25.73 -1.18 -11.57
CA VAL A 411 25.27 -2.10 -12.61
C VAL A 411 25.76 -1.66 -13.99
N THR A 412 25.80 -2.60 -14.94
CA THR A 412 26.22 -2.30 -16.32
C THR A 412 25.29 -1.27 -16.95
N ALA A 413 25.86 -0.30 -17.68
CA ALA A 413 25.11 0.63 -18.52
C ALA A 413 24.92 0.11 -19.96
N ASN A 414 25.37 -1.12 -20.25
CA ASN A 414 25.25 -1.71 -21.58
C ASN A 414 23.76 -1.93 -21.93
N ALA A 415 23.33 -1.33 -23.05
CA ALA A 415 21.96 -1.37 -23.54
C ALA A 415 21.44 -2.78 -23.88
N ASP A 416 22.30 -3.79 -24.03
CA ASP A 416 21.90 -5.19 -24.17
C ASP A 416 21.41 -5.80 -22.86
N TYR A 417 21.92 -5.31 -21.74
CA TYR A 417 21.65 -5.81 -20.39
C TYR A 417 20.59 -5.00 -19.66
N VAL A 418 20.49 -3.70 -19.94
CA VAL A 418 19.54 -2.80 -19.27
C VAL A 418 18.86 -1.88 -20.27
N GLY A 419 17.74 -1.27 -19.87
CA GLY A 419 17.12 -0.19 -20.64
C GLY A 419 16.19 0.65 -19.77
N ALA A 420 15.84 1.86 -20.24
CA ALA A 420 14.92 2.74 -19.51
C ALA A 420 13.59 2.03 -19.20
N LEU A 421 13.10 2.17 -17.98
CA LEU A 421 11.90 1.51 -17.46
C LEU A 421 10.62 2.02 -18.13
N TYR A 422 10.56 3.30 -18.48
CA TYR A 422 9.37 3.93 -19.04
C TYR A 422 9.48 4.10 -20.55
N TRP A 423 8.35 3.99 -21.23
CA TRP A 423 8.22 4.37 -22.63
C TRP A 423 8.44 5.88 -22.79
N GLN A 424 9.22 6.29 -23.79
CA GLN A 424 9.62 7.70 -23.99
C GLN A 424 8.83 8.40 -25.11
N GLY A 425 8.19 7.66 -26.02
CA GLY A 425 7.43 8.22 -27.13
C GLY A 425 5.93 8.31 -26.87
N MET A 426 5.23 9.13 -27.65
CA MET A 426 3.77 9.14 -27.72
C MET A 426 3.30 7.99 -28.61
N TYR A 427 2.52 7.06 -28.05
CA TYR A 427 2.00 5.90 -28.77
C TYR A 427 0.47 5.91 -28.70
N GLN A 428 -0.18 6.09 -29.85
CA GLN A 428 -1.65 6.13 -29.95
C GLN A 428 -2.34 4.83 -29.53
N LYS A 429 -1.61 3.70 -29.58
CA LYS A 429 -2.09 2.39 -29.13
C LYS A 429 -1.10 1.78 -28.15
N LEU A 430 -1.63 1.34 -27.01
CA LEU A 430 -0.91 0.52 -26.04
C LEU A 430 -1.65 -0.79 -25.80
N TYR A 431 -0.92 -1.81 -25.39
CA TYR A 431 -1.47 -3.11 -25.03
C TYR A 431 -1.03 -3.44 -23.61
N VAL A 432 -1.99 -3.88 -22.79
CA VAL A 432 -1.70 -4.35 -21.43
C VAL A 432 -0.99 -5.69 -21.51
N THR A 433 0.23 -5.78 -21.00
CA THR A 433 1.06 -7.00 -21.09
C THR A 433 1.29 -7.71 -19.77
N ASN A 434 1.10 -7.01 -18.63
CA ASN A 434 1.30 -7.63 -17.33
C ASN A 434 0.21 -8.69 -17.05
N PRO A 435 0.57 -9.87 -16.50
CA PRO A 435 -0.39 -10.90 -16.10
C PRO A 435 -1.45 -10.42 -15.11
N LYS A 436 -1.12 -9.39 -14.30
CA LYS A 436 -2.04 -8.76 -13.34
C LYS A 436 -2.94 -7.68 -13.95
N GLY A 437 -2.85 -7.38 -15.24
CA GLY A 437 -3.53 -6.25 -15.85
C GLY A 437 -2.92 -4.90 -15.45
N THR A 438 -3.62 -3.79 -15.71
CA THR A 438 -3.22 -2.44 -15.26
C THR A 438 -4.48 -1.62 -14.92
N ASN A 439 -4.37 -0.69 -13.97
CA ASN A 439 -5.48 0.20 -13.64
C ASN A 439 -5.34 1.52 -14.39
N ALA A 440 -6.49 2.11 -14.73
CA ALA A 440 -6.63 3.51 -15.13
C ALA A 440 -7.02 4.36 -13.92
N TYR A 441 -6.58 5.61 -13.94
CA TYR A 441 -6.75 6.58 -12.86
C TYR A 441 -7.31 7.89 -13.41
N ASP A 442 -7.98 8.68 -12.59
CA ASP A 442 -8.48 10.02 -12.95
C ASP A 442 -7.39 11.12 -12.91
N GLY A 443 -6.20 10.81 -12.39
CA GLY A 443 -5.07 11.73 -12.32
C GLY A 443 -3.74 11.10 -12.73
N THR A 444 -2.73 11.94 -12.93
CA THR A 444 -1.40 11.52 -13.39
C THR A 444 -0.51 11.02 -12.24
N SER A 445 -0.75 11.51 -11.02
CA SER A 445 -0.12 11.04 -9.78
C SER A 445 -0.90 9.88 -9.15
N PHE A 446 -0.53 8.65 -9.50
CA PHE A 446 -1.32 7.44 -9.13
C PHE A 446 -1.41 7.16 -7.63
N ALA A 447 -0.53 7.73 -6.81
CA ALA A 447 -0.61 7.63 -5.36
C ALA A 447 -1.71 8.52 -4.77
N GLN A 448 -2.09 9.58 -5.49
CA GLN A 448 -3.08 10.59 -5.09
C GLN A 448 -4.39 10.46 -5.89
N ALA A 449 -4.39 9.69 -6.97
CA ALA A 449 -5.50 9.54 -7.89
C ALA A 449 -6.40 8.35 -7.53
N THR A 450 -7.69 8.44 -7.89
CA THR A 450 -8.64 7.35 -7.67
C THR A 450 -8.54 6.34 -8.81
N LYS A 451 -8.61 5.05 -8.47
CA LYS A 451 -8.67 3.97 -9.47
C LYS A 451 -10.05 3.98 -10.13
N GLN A 452 -10.07 4.08 -11.45
CA GLN A 452 -11.30 4.17 -12.23
C GLN A 452 -11.68 2.83 -12.86
N LYS A 453 -10.77 2.23 -13.64
CA LYS A 453 -11.04 0.99 -14.37
C LYS A 453 -9.85 0.05 -14.38
N HIS A 454 -10.11 -1.24 -14.22
CA HIS A 454 -9.11 -2.28 -14.40
C HIS A 454 -9.11 -2.83 -15.83
N TYR A 455 -7.96 -2.82 -16.50
CA TYR A 455 -7.75 -3.42 -17.81
C TYR A 455 -6.97 -4.72 -17.69
N ARG A 456 -7.57 -5.81 -18.19
CA ARG A 456 -6.97 -7.15 -18.17
C ARG A 456 -5.83 -7.26 -19.19
N GLN A 457 -4.95 -8.24 -18.99
CA GLN A 457 -3.90 -8.58 -19.95
C GLN A 457 -4.46 -8.78 -21.36
N GLY A 458 -3.77 -8.24 -22.37
CA GLY A 458 -4.15 -8.27 -23.78
C GLY A 458 -5.08 -7.15 -24.23
N THR A 459 -5.64 -6.35 -23.30
CA THR A 459 -6.49 -5.21 -23.65
C THR A 459 -5.73 -4.18 -24.48
N ALA A 460 -6.32 -3.76 -25.60
CA ALA A 460 -5.84 -2.63 -26.40
C ALA A 460 -6.40 -1.33 -25.83
N LEU A 461 -5.54 -0.33 -25.67
CA LEU A 461 -5.85 0.98 -25.11
C LEU A 461 -5.57 2.03 -26.17
N THR A 462 -6.54 2.92 -26.40
CA THR A 462 -6.37 4.08 -27.27
C THR A 462 -5.92 5.27 -26.43
N VAL A 463 -4.80 5.84 -26.81
CA VAL A 463 -4.09 6.89 -26.09
C VAL A 463 -4.17 8.19 -26.89
N VAL A 464 -4.47 9.28 -26.20
CA VAL A 464 -4.55 10.63 -26.79
C VAL A 464 -3.37 11.51 -26.39
N LYS A 465 -2.77 11.27 -25.22
CA LYS A 465 -1.68 12.10 -24.69
C LYS A 465 -0.64 11.27 -23.94
N GLN A 466 0.61 11.70 -24.01
CA GLN A 466 1.69 11.21 -23.15
C GLN A 466 2.15 12.35 -22.24
N THR A 467 2.26 12.06 -20.94
CA THR A 467 2.67 13.03 -19.92
C THR A 467 3.80 12.43 -19.09
N GLN A 468 4.75 13.24 -18.64
CA GLN A 468 5.76 12.83 -17.67
C GLN A 468 5.41 13.38 -16.29
N VAL A 469 5.55 12.54 -15.26
CA VAL A 469 5.41 12.90 -13.85
C VAL A 469 6.66 12.43 -13.13
N GLY A 470 7.56 13.38 -12.84
CA GLY A 470 8.93 13.07 -12.42
C GLY A 470 9.62 12.14 -13.42
N GLN A 471 10.24 11.05 -12.93
CA GLN A 471 10.92 10.05 -13.77
C GLN A 471 9.97 9.09 -14.52
N THR A 472 8.65 9.31 -14.45
CA THR A 472 7.67 8.29 -14.84
C THR A 472 6.76 8.76 -15.98
N THR A 473 6.54 7.89 -16.96
CA THR A 473 5.62 8.18 -18.07
C THR A 473 4.20 7.78 -17.72
N ARG A 474 3.21 8.60 -18.10
CA ARG A 474 1.78 8.35 -18.05
C ARG A 474 1.16 8.54 -19.44
N TYR A 475 0.12 7.79 -19.73
CA TYR A 475 -0.63 7.90 -20.98
C TYR A 475 -2.10 8.16 -20.67
N GLU A 476 -2.63 9.24 -21.22
CA GLU A 476 -4.04 9.59 -21.16
C GLU A 476 -4.81 8.80 -22.23
N LEU A 477 -5.90 8.19 -21.82
CA LEU A 477 -6.82 7.44 -22.67
C LEU A 477 -7.92 8.36 -23.21
N THR A 478 -8.64 7.91 -24.24
CA THR A 478 -9.73 8.69 -24.86
C THR A 478 -10.85 9.10 -23.92
N ASN A 479 -10.97 8.46 -22.75
CA ASN A 479 -11.95 8.80 -21.72
C ASN A 479 -11.39 9.71 -20.61
N GLY A 480 -10.23 10.34 -20.83
CA GLY A 480 -9.57 11.25 -19.87
C GLY A 480 -8.85 10.56 -18.70
N THR A 481 -8.87 9.23 -18.63
CA THR A 481 -8.15 8.48 -17.57
C THR A 481 -6.71 8.16 -17.95
N TYR A 482 -5.85 7.96 -16.97
CA TYR A 482 -4.41 7.75 -17.17
C TYR A 482 -3.98 6.33 -16.84
N VAL A 483 -3.11 5.75 -17.67
CA VAL A 483 -2.43 4.46 -17.43
C VAL A 483 -0.92 4.65 -17.35
N THR A 484 -0.23 3.71 -16.70
CA THR A 484 1.23 3.76 -16.56
C THR A 484 1.92 3.57 -17.91
N GLY A 485 3.01 4.31 -18.15
CA GLY A 485 3.94 4.05 -19.25
C GLY A 485 5.10 3.11 -18.89
N ASN A 486 5.00 2.40 -17.75
CA ASN A 486 6.01 1.44 -17.33
C ASN A 486 6.01 0.20 -18.26
N LYS A 487 7.19 -0.16 -18.77
CA LYS A 487 7.41 -1.27 -19.71
C LYS A 487 7.07 -2.65 -19.15
N GLN A 488 6.99 -2.81 -17.82
CA GLN A 488 6.52 -4.05 -17.20
C GLN A 488 5.00 -4.23 -17.30
N TRP A 489 4.26 -3.16 -17.62
CA TRP A 489 2.81 -3.11 -17.56
C TRP A 489 2.16 -3.05 -18.93
N VAL A 490 2.67 -2.18 -19.79
CA VAL A 490 2.12 -1.93 -21.12
C VAL A 490 3.19 -1.97 -22.20
N SER A 491 2.76 -2.14 -23.45
CA SER A 491 3.64 -2.16 -24.63
C SER A 491 2.94 -1.52 -25.83
N PRO A 492 3.62 -0.71 -26.66
CA PRO A 492 3.07 -0.24 -27.93
C PRO A 492 3.05 -1.36 -28.98
N THR A 493 3.91 -2.37 -28.83
CA THR A 493 3.89 -3.56 -29.67
C THR A 493 2.79 -4.51 -29.20
N LYS A 494 1.90 -4.89 -30.13
CA LYS A 494 0.83 -5.85 -29.89
C LYS A 494 1.40 -7.20 -29.44
N PRO A 495 1.04 -7.70 -28.24
CA PRO A 495 1.50 -9.01 -27.80
C PRO A 495 0.85 -10.12 -28.65
N ARG A 496 1.56 -11.24 -28.81
CA ARG A 496 0.98 -12.45 -29.39
C ARG A 496 -0.03 -13.04 -28.40
N LEU A 497 -1.31 -12.78 -28.63
CA LEU A 497 -2.39 -13.35 -27.83
C LEU A 497 -2.69 -14.77 -28.30
N VAL A 498 -2.42 -15.73 -27.43
CA VAL A 498 -2.84 -17.12 -27.63
C VAL A 498 -4.22 -17.28 -27.02
N LYS A 499 -5.24 -17.50 -27.85
CA LYS A 499 -6.63 -17.68 -27.38
C LYS A 499 -6.96 -19.12 -27.08
N GLN A 500 -6.34 -20.05 -27.79
CA GLN A 500 -6.52 -21.48 -27.62
C GLN A 500 -5.20 -22.22 -27.79
N VAL A 501 -5.07 -23.36 -27.13
CA VAL A 501 -3.97 -24.29 -27.34
C VAL A 501 -4.48 -25.70 -27.49
N LYS A 502 -3.93 -26.44 -28.47
CA LYS A 502 -4.14 -27.89 -28.60
C LYS A 502 -3.01 -28.64 -27.90
N VAL A 503 -3.37 -29.61 -27.06
CA VAL A 503 -2.43 -30.45 -26.31
C VAL A 503 -1.84 -31.51 -27.23
N LYS A 504 -0.51 -31.54 -27.36
CA LYS A 504 0.25 -32.50 -28.20
C LYS A 504 0.68 -33.75 -27.44
N ARG A 505 0.97 -33.60 -26.15
CA ARG A 505 1.45 -34.65 -25.24
C ARG A 505 0.73 -34.52 -23.92
N THR A 506 0.63 -35.59 -23.12
CA THR A 506 0.02 -35.50 -21.79
C THR A 506 0.69 -34.39 -20.97
N ILE A 507 -0.10 -33.43 -20.49
CA ILE A 507 0.36 -32.31 -19.65
C ILE A 507 -0.30 -32.37 -18.27
N ARG A 508 0.22 -31.57 -17.33
CA ARG A 508 -0.36 -31.38 -16.01
C ARG A 508 -0.99 -29.99 -15.92
N LEU A 509 -2.16 -29.92 -15.29
CA LEU A 509 -2.79 -28.69 -14.82
C LEU A 509 -2.36 -28.44 -13.38
N TYR A 510 -1.95 -27.22 -13.10
CA TYR A 510 -1.53 -26.78 -11.78
C TYR A 510 -2.40 -25.63 -11.29
N ARG A 511 -2.64 -25.54 -9.98
CA ARG A 511 -3.39 -24.42 -9.40
C ARG A 511 -2.61 -23.11 -9.52
N ASP A 512 -1.31 -23.16 -9.33
CA ASP A 512 -0.42 -22.02 -9.30
C ASP A 512 0.52 -21.95 -10.53
N VAL A 513 1.09 -20.76 -10.76
CA VAL A 513 1.97 -20.49 -11.91
C VAL A 513 3.35 -21.17 -11.78
N ASN A 514 3.81 -21.47 -10.56
CA ASN A 514 5.09 -22.13 -10.33
C ASN A 514 5.02 -23.63 -10.64
N GLY A 515 3.81 -24.21 -10.58
CA GLY A 515 3.57 -25.62 -10.81
C GLY A 515 3.80 -26.48 -9.58
N SER A 516 3.60 -25.92 -8.38
CA SER A 516 3.75 -26.65 -7.11
C SER A 516 2.53 -27.50 -6.77
N THR A 517 1.32 -27.05 -7.10
CA THR A 517 0.07 -27.70 -6.70
C THR A 517 -0.58 -28.37 -7.89
N PHE A 518 -0.31 -29.66 -8.07
CA PHE A 518 -0.92 -30.48 -9.13
C PHE A 518 -2.43 -30.62 -8.94
N ILE A 519 -3.20 -30.49 -10.02
CA ILE A 519 -4.66 -30.72 -10.02
C ILE A 519 -4.98 -32.01 -10.77
N LYS A 520 -4.65 -32.07 -12.07
CA LYS A 520 -4.96 -33.23 -12.91
C LYS A 520 -4.08 -33.30 -14.15
N ARG A 521 -4.08 -34.47 -14.80
CA ARG A 521 -3.47 -34.67 -16.13
C ARG A 521 -4.47 -34.33 -17.22
N ILE A 522 -3.98 -33.80 -18.33
CA ILE A 522 -4.76 -33.53 -19.56
C ILE A 522 -4.13 -34.33 -20.69
N LYS A 523 -4.93 -35.21 -21.32
CA LYS A 523 -4.50 -36.09 -22.42
C LYS A 523 -4.28 -35.29 -23.73
N PRO A 524 -3.45 -35.81 -24.67
CA PRO A 524 -3.30 -35.25 -26.01
C PRO A 524 -4.63 -35.09 -26.76
N GLY A 525 -4.66 -34.19 -27.73
CA GLY A 525 -5.81 -33.92 -28.60
C GLY A 525 -6.81 -32.91 -28.04
N LYS A 526 -6.82 -32.65 -26.72
CA LYS A 526 -7.70 -31.65 -26.11
C LYS A 526 -7.32 -30.23 -26.53
N THR A 527 -8.32 -29.41 -26.86
CA THR A 527 -8.18 -27.97 -27.07
C THR A 527 -8.62 -27.24 -25.81
N LEU A 528 -7.81 -26.28 -25.35
CA LEU A 528 -8.04 -25.51 -24.14
C LEU A 528 -8.09 -24.02 -24.47
N THR A 529 -9.08 -23.32 -23.93
CA THR A 529 -9.15 -21.86 -23.99
C THR A 529 -8.12 -21.25 -23.05
N VAL A 530 -7.30 -20.35 -23.59
CA VAL A 530 -6.29 -19.59 -22.85
C VAL A 530 -6.88 -18.23 -22.50
N THR A 531 -6.90 -17.91 -21.22
CA THR A 531 -7.44 -16.65 -20.68
C THR A 531 -6.36 -15.63 -20.35
N GLY A 532 -5.09 -16.02 -20.43
CA GLY A 532 -3.93 -15.17 -20.21
C GLY A 532 -2.64 -15.97 -20.14
N TRP A 533 -1.53 -15.29 -19.90
CA TRP A 533 -0.23 -15.93 -19.70
C TRP A 533 0.54 -15.28 -18.56
N ASP A 534 1.38 -16.07 -17.92
CA ASP A 534 2.22 -15.65 -16.80
C ASP A 534 3.54 -16.43 -16.82
N TYR A 535 4.46 -16.12 -15.91
CA TYR A 535 5.78 -16.72 -15.82
C TYR A 535 6.01 -17.27 -14.42
N SER A 536 6.47 -18.52 -14.35
CA SER A 536 6.88 -19.11 -13.07
C SER A 536 7.99 -18.29 -12.41
N HIS A 537 8.11 -18.38 -11.09
CA HIS A 537 9.10 -17.66 -10.28
C HIS A 537 9.10 -16.14 -10.51
N GLY A 538 8.00 -15.53 -10.97
CA GLY A 538 7.95 -14.12 -11.37
C GLY A 538 8.66 -13.19 -10.39
N ARG A 539 8.30 -13.25 -9.10
CA ARG A 539 8.86 -12.38 -8.05
C ARG A 539 10.20 -12.81 -7.45
N ASN A 540 10.73 -13.99 -7.76
CA ASN A 540 12.00 -14.46 -7.20
C ASN A 540 13.18 -13.94 -8.05
N PRO A 541 13.98 -12.96 -7.61
CA PRO A 541 15.00 -12.33 -8.46
C PRO A 541 16.11 -13.29 -8.90
N LYS A 542 16.33 -14.41 -8.19
CA LYS A 542 17.43 -15.35 -8.45
C LYS A 542 17.11 -16.41 -9.50
N LEU A 543 15.83 -16.66 -9.80
CA LEU A 543 15.40 -17.75 -10.68
C LEU A 543 14.76 -17.22 -11.96
N SER A 544 15.14 -17.77 -13.11
CA SER A 544 14.43 -17.51 -14.36
C SER A 544 13.00 -18.06 -14.31
N GLY A 545 12.12 -17.45 -15.10
CA GLY A 545 10.73 -17.86 -15.21
C GLY A 545 10.42 -18.53 -16.54
N THR A 546 9.51 -19.50 -16.51
CA THR A 546 9.00 -20.20 -17.69
C THR A 546 7.59 -19.74 -17.99
N LEU A 547 7.29 -19.47 -19.26
CA LEU A 547 5.96 -19.09 -19.72
C LEU A 547 4.94 -20.20 -19.42
N ARG A 548 3.79 -19.80 -18.86
CA ARG A 548 2.64 -20.65 -18.56
C ARG A 548 1.39 -20.01 -19.15
N TYR A 549 0.50 -20.84 -19.69
CA TYR A 549 -0.83 -20.36 -20.09
C TYR A 549 -1.80 -20.56 -18.93
N ARG A 550 -2.61 -19.53 -18.67
CA ARG A 550 -3.76 -19.60 -17.78
C ARG A 550 -4.94 -20.18 -18.54
N VAL A 551 -5.55 -21.20 -17.97
CA VAL A 551 -6.74 -21.89 -18.50
C VAL A 551 -7.77 -22.05 -17.38
N ALA A 552 -8.95 -22.58 -17.69
CA ALA A 552 -9.95 -22.87 -16.66
C ALA A 552 -9.35 -23.79 -15.57
N GLY A 553 -9.45 -23.36 -14.31
CA GLY A 553 -8.98 -24.11 -13.15
C GLY A 553 -7.48 -24.00 -12.84
N GLY A 554 -6.67 -23.25 -13.60
CA GLY A 554 -5.26 -23.04 -13.25
C GLY A 554 -4.33 -22.73 -14.42
N TYR A 555 -3.14 -23.31 -14.39
CA TYR A 555 -2.05 -23.08 -15.34
C TYR A 555 -1.51 -24.36 -15.96
N ILE A 556 -1.10 -24.26 -17.21
CA ILE A 556 -0.45 -25.33 -17.98
C ILE A 556 0.87 -24.86 -18.58
N THR A 557 1.69 -25.81 -19.03
CA THR A 557 2.92 -25.50 -19.78
C THR A 557 2.61 -24.76 -21.08
N ALA A 558 3.43 -23.76 -21.42
CA ALA A 558 3.42 -23.11 -22.74
C ALA A 558 4.49 -23.68 -23.70
N ASN A 559 5.18 -24.75 -23.32
CA ASN A 559 6.23 -25.36 -24.14
C ASN A 559 5.63 -25.96 -25.43
N ARG A 560 6.17 -25.54 -26.58
CA ARG A 560 5.72 -25.93 -27.93
C ARG A 560 5.84 -27.43 -28.25
N GLN A 561 6.63 -28.16 -27.48
CA GLN A 561 6.70 -29.63 -27.57
C GLN A 561 5.45 -30.31 -26.99
N PHE A 562 4.78 -29.67 -26.03
CA PHE A 562 3.63 -30.21 -25.30
C PHE A 562 2.30 -29.61 -25.72
N VAL A 563 2.29 -28.36 -26.17
CA VAL A 563 1.09 -27.65 -26.64
C VAL A 563 1.40 -26.87 -27.91
N VAL A 564 0.42 -26.68 -28.78
CA VAL A 564 0.51 -25.78 -29.94
C VAL A 564 -0.57 -24.71 -29.82
N ALA A 565 -0.20 -23.46 -30.02
CA ALA A 565 -1.17 -22.36 -30.08
C ALA A 565 -1.93 -22.46 -31.40
N ASN A 566 -3.25 -22.48 -31.32
CA ASN A 566 -4.14 -22.41 -32.47
C ASN A 566 -4.45 -20.95 -32.81
#